data_AF-A0A382L6H1-F1
#
_entry.id   AF-A0A382L6H1-F1
#
_cell.length_a   1.000
_cell.length_b   1.000
_cell.length_c   1.000
_cell.angle_alpha   90.00
_cell.angle_beta   90.00
_cell.angle_gamma   90.00
#
_symmetry.space_group_name_H-M   'P 1'
#
loop_
_entity.id
_entity.type
_entity.pdbx_description
1 polymer ?
#
loop_
_entity_poly.entity_id
_entity_poly.type
_entity_poly.pdbx_seq_one_letter_code
_entity_poly.pdbx_strand_id
1 'polypeptide(L)'
;FVTVVSLINALVYEPDPIIWSERLFGAVIITSVLATFIAFLIMIWAQKILNPSETAIIFAIEPLAAALFAMVFAGELLGLWGWIGGSLICIAVAYGETGQT
;
A
#
# COMPACT_ATOMS: atom_id res chain seq x y z
N PHE A 1 7.45 13.97 1.53
CA PHE A 1 8.71 13.40 2.06
C PHE A 1 9.34 12.44 1.06
N VAL A 2 8.67 11.32 0.74
CA VAL A 2 9.20 10.30 -0.21
C VAL A 2 9.60 10.90 -1.55
N THR A 3 8.77 11.76 -2.17
CA THR A 3 9.09 12.40 -3.45
C THR A 3 10.39 13.20 -3.44
N VAL A 4 10.63 13.98 -2.38
CA VAL A 4 11.85 14.80 -2.23
C VAL A 4 13.06 13.90 -2.05
N VAL A 5 12.96 12.88 -1.19
CA VAL A 5 14.05 11.92 -0.95
C VAL A 5 14.37 11.11 -2.21
N SER A 6 13.35 10.62 -2.92
CA SER A 6 13.51 9.90 -4.19
C SER A 6 14.13 10.79 -5.27
N LEU A 7 13.75 12.07 -5.35
CA LEU A 7 14.34 13.01 -6.31
C LEU A 7 15.81 13.27 -5.99
N ILE A 8 16.16 13.51 -4.72
CA ILE A 8 17.55 13.68 -4.29
C ILE A 8 18.35 12.41 -4.62
N ASN A 9 17.80 11.23 -4.31
CA ASN A 9 18.45 9.95 -4.62
C ASN A 9 18.71 9.81 -6.13
N ALA A 10 17.72 10.10 -6.97
CA ALA A 10 17.83 10.03 -8.42
C ALA A 10 18.92 11.00 -8.94
N LEU A 11 18.96 12.24 -8.45
CA LEU A 11 19.97 13.23 -8.86
C LEU A 11 21.41 12.86 -8.45
N VAL A 12 21.58 12.10 -7.37
CA VAL A 12 22.91 11.72 -6.85
C VAL A 12 23.42 10.40 -7.45
N TYR A 13 22.53 9.42 -7.66
CA TYR A 13 22.92 8.03 -7.94
C TYR A 13 22.47 7.49 -9.30
N GLU A 14 21.64 8.22 -10.06
CA GLU A 14 21.11 7.74 -11.34
C GLU A 14 21.81 8.49 -12.50
N PRO A 15 22.94 7.97 -13.02
CA PRO A 15 23.69 8.63 -14.10
C PRO A 15 23.04 8.48 -15.48
N ASP A 16 22.08 7.57 -15.62
CA ASP A 16 21.40 7.31 -16.89
C ASP A 16 20.33 8.38 -17.20
N PRO A 17 20.29 8.90 -18.43
CA PRO A 17 19.26 9.86 -18.82
C PRO A 17 17.87 9.21 -18.83
N ILE A 18 16.87 9.95 -18.36
CA ILE A 18 15.47 9.48 -18.34
C ILE A 18 14.99 9.28 -19.78
N ILE A 19 14.74 8.01 -20.14
CA ILE A 19 14.14 7.65 -21.41
C ILE A 19 12.62 7.73 -21.26
N TRP A 20 12.03 8.77 -21.86
CA TRP A 20 10.57 8.96 -21.92
C TRP A 20 9.93 7.95 -22.88
N SER A 21 9.76 6.72 -22.39
CA SER A 21 9.04 5.65 -23.10
C SER A 21 7.54 5.72 -22.83
N GLU A 22 6.73 5.22 -23.78
CA GLU A 22 5.28 5.08 -23.60
C GLU A 22 4.94 4.25 -22.35
N ARG A 23 5.77 3.23 -22.05
CA ARG A 23 5.64 2.43 -20.84
C ARG A 23 5.88 3.24 -19.57
N LEU A 24 6.91 4.11 -19.55
CA LEU A 24 7.17 4.99 -18.40
C LEU A 24 5.99 5.95 -18.19
N PHE A 25 5.51 6.57 -19.26
CA PHE A 25 4.37 7.48 -19.19
C PHE A 25 3.11 6.77 -18.66
N GLY A 26 2.81 5.58 -19.18
CA GLY A 26 1.70 4.76 -18.71
C GLY A 26 1.83 4.38 -17.23
N ALA A 27 3.02 3.95 -16.80
CA ALA A 27 3.29 3.61 -15.40
C ALA A 27 3.10 4.82 -14.47
N VAL A 28 3.59 6.00 -14.85
CA VAL A 28 3.44 7.24 -14.05
C VAL A 28 1.96 7.62 -13.93
N ILE A 29 1.19 7.57 -15.01
CA ILE A 29 -0.24 7.93 -14.97
C ILE A 29 -1.03 6.96 -14.09
N ILE A 30 -0.84 5.66 -14.27
CA ILE A 30 -1.55 4.64 -13.49
C ILE A 30 -1.22 4.77 -12.00
N THR A 31 0.05 4.91 -11.65
CA THR A 31 0.49 4.97 -10.24
C THR A 31 0.13 6.30 -9.57
N SER A 32 0.27 7.43 -10.27
CA SER A 32 -0.05 8.75 -9.68
C SER A 32 -1.56 9.02 -9.60
N VAL A 33 -2.32 8.70 -10.65
CA VAL A 33 -3.75 9.02 -10.68
C VAL A 33 -4.57 7.93 -9.99
N LEU A 34 -4.45 6.68 -10.43
CA LEU A 34 -5.30 5.61 -9.90
C LEU A 34 -4.81 5.17 -8.52
N ALA A 35 -3.56 4.72 -8.43
CA ALA A 35 -3.04 4.13 -7.20
C ALA A 35 -2.81 5.13 -6.07
N THR A 36 -2.55 6.41 -6.38
CA THR A 36 -2.27 7.44 -5.36
C THR A 36 -3.43 8.41 -5.19
N PHE A 37 -3.76 9.21 -6.21
CA PHE A 37 -4.74 10.29 -6.07
C PHE A 37 -6.15 9.78 -5.73
N ILE A 38 -6.67 8.83 -6.52
CA ILE A 38 -8.00 8.27 -6.27
C ILE A 38 -8.04 7.47 -4.96
N ALA A 39 -7.03 6.64 -4.70
CA ALA A 39 -6.95 5.87 -3.46
C ALA A 39 -6.97 6.79 -2.22
N PHE A 40 -6.18 7.87 -2.21
CA PHE A 40 -6.20 8.83 -1.12
C PHE A 40 -7.50 9.62 -1.02
N LEU A 41 -8.15 9.95 -2.14
CA LEU A 41 -9.47 10.58 -2.09
C LEU A 41 -10.49 9.68 -1.40
N ILE A 42 -10.53 8.40 -1.77
CA ILE A 42 -11.41 7.41 -1.14
C ILE A 42 -11.06 7.26 0.34
N MET A 43 -9.77 7.17 0.66
CA MET A 43 -9.29 7.06 2.04
C MET A 43 -9.74 8.24 2.90
N ILE A 44 -9.51 9.48 2.44
CA ILE A 44 -9.89 10.70 3.15
C ILE A 44 -11.42 10.79 3.29
N TRP A 45 -12.16 10.38 2.25
CA TRP A 45 -13.62 10.34 2.31
C TRP A 45 -14.12 9.32 3.33
N ALA A 46 -13.58 8.10 3.33
CA ALA A 46 -13.95 7.04 4.27
C ALA A 46 -13.65 7.44 5.72
N GLN A 47 -12.50 8.08 5.97
CA GLN A 47 -12.10 8.59 7.28
C GLN A 47 -13.04 9.66 7.85
N LYS A 48 -13.83 10.36 7.01
CA LYS A 48 -14.82 11.34 7.48
C LYS A 48 -16.12 10.70 7.97
N ILE A 49 -16.40 9.47 7.52
CA ILE A 49 -17.65 8.77 7.79
C ILE A 49 -17.44 7.69 8.86
N LEU A 50 -16.26 7.08 8.89
CA LEU A 50 -15.88 6.02 9.80
C LEU A 50 -15.26 6.55 11.09
N ASN A 51 -15.44 5.81 12.17
CA ASN A 51 -14.74 6.08 13.42
C ASN A 51 -13.26 5.66 13.33
N PRO A 52 -12.40 6.14 14.24
CA PRO A 52 -10.97 5.79 14.23
C PRO A 52 -10.70 4.29 14.30
N SER A 53 -11.50 3.54 15.08
CA SER A 53 -11.36 2.08 15.22
C SER A 53 -11.68 1.34 13.91
N GLU A 54 -12.74 1.73 13.20
CA GLU A 54 -13.13 1.15 11.91
C GLU A 54 -12.07 1.44 10.83
N THR A 55 -11.56 2.68 10.80
CA THR A 55 -10.48 3.07 9.88
C THR A 55 -9.21 2.26 10.12
N ALA A 56 -8.82 2.06 11.39
CA ALA A 56 -7.64 1.29 11.74
C ALA A 56 -7.73 -0.17 11.29
N ILE A 57 -8.93 -0.77 11.37
CA ILE A 57 -9.19 -2.13 10.88
C ILE A 57 -9.00 -2.20 9.36
N ILE A 58 -9.56 -1.24 8.61
CA ILE A 58 -9.40 -1.21 7.14
C ILE A 58 -7.92 -1.12 6.74
N PHE A 59 -7.15 -0.22 7.37
CA PHE A 59 -5.72 -0.09 7.09
C PHE A 59 -4.92 -1.33 7.48
N ALA A 60 -5.32 -2.05 8.53
CA ALA A 60 -4.67 -3.30 8.90
C ALA A 60 -4.88 -4.40 7.84
N ILE A 61 -5.96 -4.36 7.07
CA ILE A 61 -6.24 -5.35 6.01
C ILE A 61 -5.38 -5.11 4.75
N GLU A 62 -4.96 -3.88 4.46
CA GLU A 62 -4.11 -3.57 3.30
C GLU A 62 -2.84 -4.43 3.18
N PRO A 63 -1.99 -4.59 4.21
CA PRO A 63 -0.81 -5.46 4.15
C PRO A 63 -1.17 -6.94 3.97
N LEU A 64 -2.32 -7.40 4.49
CA LEU A 64 -2.79 -8.77 4.27
C LEU A 64 -3.15 -8.98 2.79
N ALA A 65 -3.88 -8.03 2.20
CA ALA A 65 -4.19 -8.07 0.77
C ALA A 65 -2.90 -8.01 -0.06
N ALA A 66 -1.95 -7.12 0.26
CA ALA A 66 -0.66 -7.03 -0.43
C ALA A 66 0.12 -8.35 -0.39
N ALA A 67 0.19 -9.00 0.77
CA ALA A 67 0.84 -10.31 0.92
C ALA A 67 0.14 -11.41 0.10
N LEU A 68 -1.20 -11.42 0.07
CA LEU A 68 -1.98 -12.36 -0.75
C LEU A 68 -1.75 -12.12 -2.25
N PHE A 69 -1.76 -10.87 -2.70
CA PHE A 69 -1.47 -10.54 -4.09
C PHE A 69 -0.05 -10.94 -4.48
N ALA A 70 0.94 -10.71 -3.62
CA ALA A 70 2.31 -11.15 -3.85
C ALA A 70 2.43 -12.69 -3.95
N MET A 71 1.79 -13.43 -3.05
CA MET A 71 1.79 -14.91 -3.10
C MET A 71 1.11 -15.45 -4.36
N VAL A 72 -0.07 -14.92 -4.72
CA VAL A 72 -0.88 -15.46 -5.82
C VAL A 72 -0.37 -15.01 -7.19
N PHE A 73 -0.05 -13.73 -7.36
CA PHE A 73 0.29 -13.16 -8.67
C PHE A 73 1.79 -13.02 -8.90
N ALA A 74 2.58 -12.72 -7.86
CA ALA A 74 4.04 -12.64 -7.97
C ALA A 74 4.74 -13.98 -7.68
N GLY A 75 4.01 -14.97 -7.14
CA GLY A 75 4.56 -16.29 -6.80
C GLY A 75 5.54 -16.25 -5.62
N GLU A 76 5.50 -15.20 -4.81
CA GLU A 76 6.39 -15.04 -3.66
C GLU A 76 5.99 -16.01 -2.53
N LEU A 77 6.96 -16.75 -1.99
CA LEU A 77 6.72 -17.61 -0.84
C LEU A 77 6.78 -16.79 0.45
N LEU A 78 5.69 -16.80 1.21
CA LEU A 78 5.69 -16.19 2.53
C LEU A 78 6.61 -16.96 3.48
N GLY A 79 7.70 -16.32 3.91
CA GLY A 79 8.58 -16.87 4.94
C GLY A 79 7.89 -16.96 6.31
N LEU A 80 8.54 -17.63 7.27
CA LEU A 80 8.00 -17.84 8.63
C LEU A 80 7.53 -16.53 9.29
N TRP A 81 8.33 -15.46 9.17
CA TRP A 81 7.99 -14.15 9.71
C TRP A 81 6.77 -13.50 9.04
N GLY A 82 6.59 -13.73 7.74
CA GLY A 82 5.41 -13.26 7.01
C GLY A 82 4.14 -13.95 7.50
N TRP A 83 4.19 -15.26 7.77
CA TRP A 83 3.07 -16.01 8.34
C TRP A 83 2.70 -15.54 9.75
N ILE A 84 3.71 -15.30 10.60
CA ILE A 84 3.50 -14.79 11.96
C ILE A 84 2.87 -13.39 11.90
N GLY A 85 3.45 -12.48 11.10
CA GLY A 85 2.95 -11.12 10.94
C GLY A 85 1.52 -11.08 10.36
N GLY A 86 1.26 -11.84 9.30
CA GLY A 86 -0.06 -11.95 8.69
C GLY A 86 -1.11 -12.49 9.67
N SER A 87 -0.75 -13.51 10.45
CA SER A 87 -1.64 -14.07 11.48
C SER A 87 -1.94 -13.06 12.58
N LEU A 88 -0.95 -12.27 13.01
CA LEU A 88 -1.13 -11.22 14.02
C LEU A 88 -2.08 -10.13 13.53
N ILE A 89 -1.99 -9.73 12.26
CA ILE A 89 -2.91 -8.78 11.62
C ILE A 89 -4.34 -9.33 11.63
N CYS A 90 -4.55 -10.58 11.21
CA CYS A 90 -5.88 -11.21 11.21
C CYS A 90 -6.50 -11.24 12.61
N ILE A 91 -5.71 -11.57 13.64
CA ILE A 91 -6.18 -11.58 15.04
C ILE A 91 -6.55 -10.17 15.50
N ALA A 92 -5.71 -9.17 15.17
CA ALA A 92 -5.96 -7.78 15.55
C ALA A 92 -7.26 -7.24 14.93
N VAL A 93 -7.52 -7.55 13.66
CA VAL A 93 -8.76 -7.18 12.96
C VAL A 93 -9.98 -7.86 13.61
N ALA A 94 -9.90 -9.17 13.86
CA ALA A 94 -11.00 -9.93 14.48
C ALA A 94 -11.34 -9.40 15.89
N TYR A 95 -10.33 -9.12 16.72
CA TYR A 95 -10.55 -8.51 18.03
C TYR A 95 -11.10 -7.08 17.94
N GLY A 96 -10.58 -6.27 17.00
CA GLY A 96 -11.02 -4.89 16.80
C GLY A 96 -12.49 -4.77 16.38
N GLU A 97 -13.00 -5.75 15.63
CA GLU A 97 -14.42 -5.84 15.24
C GLU A 97 -15.30 -6.15 16.46
N THR A 98 -14.92 -7.12 17.29
CA THR A 98 -15.71 -7.51 18.48
C THR A 98 -15.77 -6.44 19.57
N GLY A 99 -14.82 -5.50 19.60
CA GLY A 99 -14.83 -4.39 20.55
C GLY A 99 -15.80 -3.25 20.18
N GLN A 100 -16.44 -3.31 19.01
CA GLN A 100 -17.41 -2.31 18.55
C GLN A 100 -18.88 -2.72 18.77
N THR A 101 -19.17 -4.00 18.98
CA THR A 101 -20.50 -4.53 19.33
C THR A 101 -20.77 -4.44 20.83
#